data_AF-A0A852D6J9-F1
#
_entry.id   AF-A0A852D6J9-F1
#
_cell.length_a   1.000
_cell.length_b   1.000
_cell.length_c   1.000
_cell.angle_alpha   90.00
_cell.angle_beta   90.00
_cell.angle_gamma   90.00
#
_symmetry.space_group_name_H-M   'P 1'
#
loop_
_entity.id
_entity.type
_entity.pdbx_description
1 polymer ?
#
loop_
_entity_poly.entity_id
_entity_poly.type
_entity_poly.pdbx_seq_one_letter_code
_entity_poly.pdbx_strand_id
1 'polypeptide(L)'
;SPPIDNFDVFKEGKAQNFFESQEAIIALCTYFQELLKNIKDLDEKQLQEELFKLLQVSLWGNKCDLSFSAGEDRSQKSSPLQSLENMVPYILVNDMEKVWSLLVNAKKNRTERSNVRVDIILDNAGFELVSDLVLADFLLSSKLADEVYFHGKSIPWYVSDTTKHDFNWTIRQLGSANHMWMSRCGINWEGNLKKGVWVFRDHMFWTLPHDFSNMSEVAPDLYAELQKSNLLLFKGDLNYRKLTGDRKWEYIVPFHQALNKFHPAPLCSLRTLKCDTQVGLKPGQGEQIQASEPEWMVSGKYGVIQFDAGL
;
A
#
# COMPACT_ATOMS: atom_id res chain seq x y z
N SER A 1 4.44 -16.86 -36.02
CA SER A 1 4.18 -15.74 -35.10
C SER A 1 5.49 -15.31 -34.46
N PRO A 2 5.81 -14.01 -34.37
CA PRO A 2 6.99 -13.56 -33.63
C PRO A 2 6.89 -14.03 -32.16
N PRO A 3 8.00 -14.39 -31.49
CA PRO A 3 7.99 -14.92 -30.14
C PRO A 3 7.79 -13.80 -29.09
N ILE A 4 6.56 -13.30 -28.99
CA ILE A 4 6.16 -12.16 -28.12
C ILE A 4 5.09 -12.55 -27.10
N ASP A 5 4.91 -13.83 -26.83
CA ASP A 5 3.95 -14.38 -25.87
C ASP A 5 4.19 -13.92 -24.43
N ASN A 6 5.43 -13.60 -24.07
CA ASN A 6 5.82 -13.05 -22.76
C ASN A 6 5.95 -11.51 -22.77
N PHE A 7 5.48 -10.82 -23.81
CA PHE A 7 5.60 -9.37 -23.90
C PHE A 7 4.58 -8.67 -23.00
N ASP A 8 5.09 -7.85 -22.08
CA ASP A 8 4.28 -6.94 -21.29
C ASP A 8 4.16 -5.60 -22.03
N VAL A 9 2.98 -5.37 -22.60
CA VAL A 9 2.65 -4.15 -23.38
C VAL A 9 2.67 -2.87 -22.56
N PHE A 10 2.64 -2.95 -21.23
CA PHE A 10 2.64 -1.79 -20.34
C PHE A 10 3.99 -1.55 -19.66
N LYS A 11 4.97 -2.44 -19.87
CA LYS A 11 6.29 -2.38 -19.24
C LYS A 11 6.99 -1.05 -19.46
N GLU A 12 6.91 -0.50 -20.67
CA GLU A 12 7.54 0.77 -21.01
C GLU A 12 6.97 1.91 -20.17
N GLY A 13 5.64 2.02 -20.09
CA GLY A 13 4.97 3.03 -19.26
C GLY A 13 5.29 2.89 -17.76
N LYS A 14 5.35 1.65 -17.26
CA LYS A 14 5.74 1.37 -15.85
C LYS A 14 7.19 1.77 -15.56
N ALA A 15 8.10 1.47 -16.48
CA ALA A 15 9.51 1.86 -16.34
C ALA A 15 9.68 3.38 -16.44
N GLN A 16 8.95 4.02 -17.36
CA GLN A 16 8.96 5.47 -17.50
C GLN A 16 8.47 6.17 -16.24
N ASN A 17 7.35 5.72 -15.64
CA ASN A 17 6.88 6.26 -14.37
C ASN A 17 7.96 6.18 -13.28
N PHE A 18 8.66 5.04 -13.14
CA PHE A 18 9.77 4.91 -12.18
C PHE A 18 10.92 5.91 -12.43
N PHE A 19 11.25 6.20 -13.69
CA PHE A 19 12.30 7.15 -14.04
C PHE A 19 11.87 8.61 -13.91
N GLU A 20 10.59 8.92 -14.12
CA GLU A 20 10.03 10.25 -13.88
C GLU A 20 9.97 10.57 -12.38
N SER A 21 9.74 9.55 -11.54
CA SER A 21 9.67 9.69 -10.08
C SER A 21 11.02 9.70 -9.35
N GLN A 22 12.17 9.85 -10.03
CA GLN A 22 13.49 9.64 -9.40
C GLN A 22 13.74 10.57 -8.21
N GLU A 23 13.36 11.84 -8.30
CA GLU A 23 13.55 12.80 -7.20
C GLU A 23 12.75 12.39 -5.95
N ALA A 24 11.49 11.96 -6.16
CA ALA A 24 10.63 11.44 -5.09
C ALA A 24 11.21 10.17 -4.46
N ILE A 25 11.67 9.22 -5.29
CA ILE A 25 12.29 7.97 -4.82
C ILE A 25 13.55 8.26 -4.02
N ILE A 26 14.41 9.18 -4.49
CA ILE A 26 15.62 9.62 -3.78
C ILE A 26 15.24 10.21 -2.42
N ALA A 27 14.26 11.12 -2.39
CA ALA A 27 13.84 11.78 -1.17
C ALA A 27 13.29 10.78 -0.14
N LEU A 28 12.41 9.86 -0.56
CA LEU A 28 11.84 8.84 0.31
C LEU A 28 12.89 7.85 0.82
N CYS A 29 13.79 7.37 -0.04
CA CYS A 29 14.87 6.48 0.37
C CYS A 29 15.84 7.18 1.34
N THR A 30 16.15 8.46 1.09
CA THR A 30 17.02 9.25 1.97
C THR A 30 16.38 9.42 3.34
N TYR A 31 15.12 9.85 3.38
CA TYR A 31 14.36 9.97 4.61
C TYR A 31 14.37 8.66 5.41
N PHE A 32 14.05 7.56 4.75
CA PHE A 32 13.96 6.26 5.39
C PHE A 32 15.32 5.78 5.92
N GLN A 33 16.41 5.96 5.16
CA GLN A 33 17.74 5.58 5.63
C GLN A 33 18.23 6.45 6.80
N GLU A 34 17.85 7.73 6.86
CA GLU A 34 18.10 8.58 8.04
C GLU A 34 17.28 8.12 9.24
N LEU A 35 16.00 7.80 9.06
CA LEU A 35 15.14 7.22 10.10
C LEU A 35 15.74 5.94 10.69
N LEU A 36 16.24 5.05 9.83
CA LEU A 36 16.84 3.77 10.25
C LEU A 36 18.06 3.93 11.16
N LYS A 37 18.79 5.06 11.12
CA LYS A 37 19.94 5.29 12.00
C LYS A 37 19.54 5.32 13.47
N ASN A 38 18.34 5.83 13.77
CA ASN A 38 17.86 6.08 15.13
C ASN A 38 16.59 5.27 15.48
N ILE A 39 16.13 4.37 14.60
CA ILE A 39 14.85 3.65 14.77
C ILE A 39 14.78 2.84 16.09
N LYS A 40 15.92 2.43 16.63
CA LYS A 40 16.01 1.70 17.91
C LYS A 40 15.85 2.61 19.13
N ASP A 41 16.08 3.91 18.96
CA ASP A 41 16.02 4.92 20.02
C ASP A 41 14.66 5.62 20.06
N LEU A 42 13.78 5.34 19.09
CA LEU A 42 12.43 5.89 19.05
C LEU A 42 11.53 5.24 20.10
N ASP A 43 10.77 6.07 20.82
CA ASP A 43 9.73 5.60 21.71
C ASP A 43 8.48 5.12 20.94
N GLU A 44 7.52 4.53 21.67
CA GLU A 44 6.28 3.99 21.08
C GLU A 44 5.49 5.07 20.32
N LYS A 45 5.45 6.31 20.83
CA LYS A 45 4.73 7.42 20.20
C LYS A 45 5.42 7.89 18.92
N GLN A 46 6.75 8.01 18.94
CA GLN A 46 7.53 8.39 17.76
C GLN A 46 7.41 7.33 16.66
N LEU A 47 7.45 6.04 17.01
CA LEU A 47 7.21 4.95 16.06
C LEU A 47 5.80 5.00 15.46
N GLN A 48 4.79 5.38 16.25
CA GLN A 48 3.42 5.56 15.77
C GLN A 48 3.35 6.68 14.73
N GLU A 49 3.93 7.84 15.03
CA GLU A 49 3.97 8.98 14.13
C GLU A 49 4.66 8.62 12.80
N GLU A 50 5.76 7.87 12.85
CA GLU A 50 6.45 7.37 11.66
C GLU A 50 5.64 6.37 10.85
N LEU A 51 4.93 5.43 11.51
CA LEU A 51 4.00 4.53 10.81
C LEU A 51 2.91 5.33 10.10
N PHE A 52 2.33 6.33 10.75
CA PHE A 52 1.25 7.14 10.17
C PHE A 52 1.72 7.94 8.96
N LYS A 53 2.94 8.49 9.00
CA LYS A 53 3.53 9.14 7.82
C LYS A 53 3.69 8.16 6.67
N LEU A 54 4.27 6.98 6.91
CA LEU A 54 4.52 6.00 5.85
C LEU A 54 3.23 5.37 5.29
N LEU A 55 2.20 5.18 6.12
CA LEU A 55 0.86 4.79 5.63
C LEU A 55 0.26 5.85 4.71
N GLN A 56 0.45 7.14 5.01
CA GLN A 56 -0.02 8.23 4.16
C GLN A 56 0.79 8.32 2.85
N VAL A 57 2.10 8.13 2.88
CA VAL A 57 2.92 8.03 1.65
C VAL A 57 2.45 6.87 0.78
N SER A 58 2.20 5.70 1.38
CA SER A 58 1.67 4.52 0.68
C SER A 58 0.26 4.74 0.11
N LEU A 59 -0.63 5.43 0.84
CA LEU A 59 -1.97 5.82 0.36
C LEU A 59 -1.89 6.75 -0.85
N TRP A 60 -1.02 7.74 -0.77
CA TRP A 60 -0.95 8.85 -1.73
C TRP A 60 0.08 8.65 -2.83
N GLY A 61 0.74 7.49 -2.95
CA GLY A 61 1.87 7.23 -3.86
C GLY A 61 1.90 8.10 -5.12
N ASN A 62 0.91 7.96 -6.01
CA ASN A 62 0.84 8.71 -7.27
C ASN A 62 0.76 10.25 -7.11
N LYS A 63 0.14 10.76 -6.04
CA LYS A 63 0.10 12.19 -5.72
C LYS A 63 1.36 12.68 -5.04
N CYS A 64 1.89 11.90 -4.11
CA CYS A 64 3.13 12.22 -3.43
C CYS A 64 4.22 12.44 -4.47
N ASP A 65 4.35 11.55 -5.45
CA ASP A 65 5.32 11.67 -6.54
C ASP A 65 5.33 13.07 -7.19
N LEU A 66 4.14 13.60 -7.51
CA LEU A 66 3.98 14.94 -8.07
C LEU A 66 4.43 16.04 -7.10
N SER A 67 4.06 15.95 -5.82
CA SER A 67 4.48 16.92 -4.81
C SER A 67 5.99 16.91 -4.56
N PHE A 68 6.60 15.72 -4.54
CA PHE A 68 8.05 15.55 -4.42
C PHE A 68 8.80 16.13 -5.62
N SER A 69 8.25 15.94 -6.83
CA SER A 69 8.88 16.36 -8.10
C SER A 69 8.60 17.83 -8.47
N ALA A 70 7.56 18.45 -7.89
CA ALA A 70 7.16 19.83 -8.16
C ALA A 70 8.04 20.89 -7.47
N GLY A 71 9.00 20.49 -6.62
CA GLY A 71 10.04 21.38 -6.12
C GLY A 71 9.52 22.67 -5.48
N GLU A 72 8.65 22.58 -4.47
CA GLU A 72 8.31 23.75 -3.65
C GLU A 72 9.61 24.38 -3.13
N ASP A 73 9.82 25.62 -3.58
CA ASP A 73 10.90 26.56 -3.32
C ASP A 73 12.09 26.07 -2.48
N ARG A 74 13.27 25.96 -3.10
CA ARG A 74 14.57 25.55 -2.51
C ARG A 74 15.08 26.45 -1.36
N SER A 75 14.23 27.30 -0.78
CA SER A 75 14.55 28.21 0.31
C SER A 75 14.03 27.77 1.68
N GLN A 76 13.13 26.78 1.77
CA GLN A 76 12.70 26.21 3.04
C GLN A 76 13.08 24.73 3.15
N LYS A 77 13.74 24.37 4.25
CA LYS A 77 14.12 23.00 4.62
C LYS A 77 12.90 22.14 5.02
N SER A 78 11.81 22.18 4.25
CA SER A 78 10.67 21.31 4.51
C SER A 78 10.99 19.92 3.96
N SER A 79 10.99 18.92 4.84
CA SER A 79 11.00 17.52 4.39
C SER A 79 9.81 17.34 3.45
N PRO A 80 9.95 16.69 2.29
CA PRO A 80 8.82 16.45 1.40
C PRO A 80 7.62 15.75 2.05
N LEU A 81 7.83 15.07 3.17
CA LEU A 81 6.78 14.47 4.01
C LEU A 81 5.96 15.49 4.81
N GLN A 82 6.42 16.74 4.96
CA GLN A 82 5.63 17.81 5.56
C GLN A 82 4.40 18.16 4.71
N SER A 83 4.45 17.92 3.40
CA SER A 83 3.27 18.06 2.52
C SER A 83 2.12 17.11 2.89
N LEU A 84 2.40 16.02 3.62
CA LEU A 84 1.37 15.08 4.06
C LEU A 84 0.38 15.70 5.04
N GLU A 85 0.81 16.65 5.87
CA GLU A 85 -0.08 17.36 6.81
C GLU A 85 -1.22 18.07 6.07
N ASN A 86 -0.92 18.64 4.90
CA ASN A 86 -1.90 19.28 4.02
C ASN A 86 -2.84 18.27 3.34
N MET A 87 -2.48 16.98 3.31
CA MET A 87 -3.28 15.91 2.70
C MET A 87 -4.23 15.23 3.69
N VAL A 88 -3.99 15.36 5.01
CA VAL A 88 -4.84 14.78 6.07
C VAL A 88 -6.33 15.16 5.92
N PRO A 89 -6.71 16.42 5.63
CA PRO A 89 -8.12 16.79 5.45
C PRO A 89 -8.84 16.06 4.31
N TYR A 90 -8.10 15.48 3.36
CA TYR A 90 -8.64 14.71 2.24
C TYR A 90 -8.79 13.21 2.54
N ILE A 91 -8.43 12.77 3.75
CA ILE A 91 -8.65 11.40 4.22
C ILE A 91 -10.03 11.32 4.89
N LEU A 92 -11.01 10.75 4.19
CA LEU A 92 -12.42 10.77 4.61
C LEU A 92 -12.75 9.80 5.74
N VAL A 93 -12.05 8.67 5.77
CA VAL A 93 -12.07 7.66 6.83
C VAL A 93 -10.62 7.38 7.19
N ASN A 94 -10.26 7.54 8.46
CA ASN A 94 -8.88 7.43 8.91
C ASN A 94 -8.79 6.50 10.13
N ASP A 95 -8.52 5.23 9.86
CA ASP A 95 -8.39 4.16 10.85
C ASP A 95 -6.92 3.79 11.15
N MET A 96 -5.96 4.69 10.89
CA MET A 96 -4.53 4.42 11.17
C MET A 96 -4.28 4.00 12.63
N GLU A 97 -5.02 4.58 13.58
CA GLU A 97 -4.95 4.20 15.01
C GLU A 97 -5.30 2.73 15.27
N LYS A 98 -6.26 2.17 14.51
CA LYS A 98 -6.63 0.76 14.63
C LYS A 98 -5.52 -0.15 14.09
N VAL A 99 -4.89 0.24 12.97
CA VAL A 99 -3.73 -0.45 12.39
C VAL A 99 -2.56 -0.47 13.38
N TRP A 100 -2.24 0.68 13.98
CA TRP A 100 -1.20 0.79 15.00
C TRP A 100 -1.50 -0.11 16.21
N SER A 101 -2.70 0.00 16.77
CA SER A 101 -3.13 -0.77 17.94
C SER A 101 -3.01 -2.27 17.69
N LEU A 102 -3.43 -2.73 16.51
CA LEU A 102 -3.31 -4.14 16.09
C LEU A 102 -1.84 -4.60 16.05
N LEU A 103 -0.97 -3.86 15.37
CA LEU A 103 0.44 -4.24 15.20
C LEU A 103 1.21 -4.20 16.52
N VAL A 104 0.96 -3.20 17.37
CA VAL A 104 1.57 -3.11 18.70
C VAL A 104 1.10 -4.25 19.60
N ASN A 105 -0.18 -4.60 19.58
CA ASN A 105 -0.69 -5.74 20.34
C ASN A 105 -0.11 -7.06 19.83
N ALA A 106 -0.01 -7.25 18.51
CA ALA A 106 0.64 -8.42 17.92
C ALA A 106 2.12 -8.51 18.32
N LYS A 107 2.84 -7.38 18.33
CA LYS A 107 4.22 -7.28 18.80
C LYS A 107 4.37 -7.61 20.29
N LYS A 108 3.46 -7.13 21.14
CA LYS A 108 3.46 -7.38 22.60
C LYS A 108 3.12 -8.83 22.94
N ASN A 109 2.24 -9.46 22.15
CA ASN A 109 1.82 -10.86 22.33
C ASN A 109 2.71 -11.87 21.58
N ARG A 110 3.85 -11.42 21.04
CA ARG A 110 4.78 -12.27 20.31
C ARG A 110 5.38 -13.35 21.21
N THR A 111 5.27 -14.59 20.77
CA THR A 111 5.94 -15.76 21.36
C THR A 111 6.98 -16.31 20.38
N GLU A 112 7.86 -17.19 20.84
CA GLU A 112 8.84 -17.89 19.97
C GLU A 112 8.18 -18.68 18.81
N ARG A 113 6.87 -18.93 18.88
CA ARG A 113 6.11 -19.71 17.89
C ARG A 113 5.14 -18.86 17.05
N SER A 114 5.08 -17.55 17.27
CA SER A 114 4.11 -16.67 16.59
C SER A 114 4.81 -15.47 15.97
N ASN A 115 5.03 -15.52 14.65
CA ASN A 115 5.53 -14.39 13.88
C ASN A 115 4.38 -13.41 13.59
N VAL A 116 4.71 -12.11 13.53
CA VAL A 116 3.79 -11.09 13.04
C VAL A 116 3.92 -10.97 11.54
N ARG A 117 2.95 -11.48 10.80
CA ARG A 117 2.89 -11.45 9.34
C ARG A 117 2.00 -10.32 8.83
N VAL A 118 2.53 -9.52 7.92
CA VAL A 118 1.76 -8.50 7.19
C VAL A 118 1.75 -8.83 5.71
N ASP A 119 0.58 -8.84 5.07
CA ASP A 119 0.48 -9.02 3.63
C ASP A 119 0.08 -7.70 2.98
N ILE A 120 0.74 -7.35 1.88
CA ILE A 120 0.44 -6.17 1.08
C ILE A 120 -0.06 -6.64 -0.29
N ILE A 121 -1.34 -6.41 -0.56
CA ILE A 121 -1.97 -6.67 -1.85
C ILE A 121 -1.75 -5.44 -2.71
N LEU A 122 -0.80 -5.56 -3.66
CA LEU A 122 -0.24 -4.46 -4.42
C LEU A 122 -1.21 -3.94 -5.48
N ASP A 123 -1.06 -2.65 -5.79
CA ASP A 123 -1.68 -1.95 -6.93
C ASP A 123 -0.57 -1.62 -7.94
N ASN A 124 -0.23 -0.34 -8.13
CA ASN A 124 0.65 0.12 -9.20
C ASN A 124 2.15 -0.14 -8.94
N ALA A 125 2.90 -0.32 -10.03
CA ALA A 125 4.35 -0.26 -10.05
C ALA A 125 4.84 1.20 -9.91
N GLY A 126 6.15 1.44 -10.12
CA GLY A 126 6.72 2.80 -10.03
C GLY A 126 6.82 3.31 -8.60
N PHE A 127 6.52 4.60 -8.38
CA PHE A 127 6.67 5.22 -7.05
C PHE A 127 5.75 4.60 -5.98
N GLU A 128 4.52 4.21 -6.34
CA GLU A 128 3.60 3.57 -5.40
C GLU A 128 4.21 2.28 -4.84
N LEU A 129 4.75 1.41 -5.69
CA LEU A 129 5.46 0.21 -5.24
C LEU A 129 6.65 0.56 -4.33
N VAL A 130 7.46 1.57 -4.67
CA VAL A 130 8.58 2.00 -3.81
C VAL A 130 8.09 2.43 -2.43
N SER A 131 6.97 3.15 -2.35
CA SER A 131 6.38 3.56 -1.07
C SER A 131 5.93 2.36 -0.22
N ASP A 132 5.37 1.32 -0.85
CA ASP A 132 4.96 0.08 -0.19
C ASP A 132 6.17 -0.74 0.31
N LEU A 133 7.26 -0.76 -0.47
CA LEU A 133 8.51 -1.40 -0.07
C LEU A 133 9.17 -0.68 1.13
N VAL A 134 9.13 0.65 1.15
CA VAL A 134 9.61 1.44 2.30
C VAL A 134 8.76 1.19 3.55
N LEU A 135 7.44 1.16 3.40
CA LEU A 135 6.53 0.80 4.50
C LEU A 135 6.84 -0.61 5.03
N ALA A 136 7.02 -1.59 4.15
CA ALA A 136 7.38 -2.95 4.54
C ALA A 136 8.73 -3.03 5.28
N ASP A 137 9.72 -2.24 4.87
CA ASP A 137 11.06 -2.25 5.50
C ASP A 137 11.00 -1.56 6.87
N PHE A 138 10.19 -0.51 6.99
CA PHE A 138 9.87 0.10 8.28
C PHE A 138 9.19 -0.89 9.23
N LEU A 139 8.19 -1.65 8.76
CA LEU A 139 7.49 -2.64 9.59
C LEU A 139 8.45 -3.69 10.17
N LEU A 140 9.39 -4.19 9.36
CA LEU A 140 10.44 -5.10 9.84
C LEU A 140 11.44 -4.41 10.79
N SER A 141 11.94 -3.24 10.39
CA SER A 141 12.99 -2.53 11.12
C SER A 141 12.53 -2.02 12.49
N SER A 142 11.25 -1.65 12.62
CA SER A 142 10.58 -1.27 13.88
C SER A 142 10.10 -2.48 14.71
N LYS A 143 10.25 -3.70 14.16
CA LYS A 143 9.73 -4.96 14.71
C LYS A 143 8.22 -4.97 14.90
N LEU A 144 7.49 -4.18 14.11
CA LEU A 144 6.02 -4.26 14.04
C LEU A 144 5.57 -5.47 13.22
N ALA A 145 6.42 -5.94 12.29
CA ALA A 145 6.27 -7.21 11.59
C ALA A 145 7.57 -8.04 11.71
N ASP A 146 7.45 -9.34 11.52
CA ASP A 146 8.57 -10.29 11.38
C ASP A 146 8.73 -10.74 9.93
N GLU A 147 7.64 -10.77 9.18
CA GLU A 147 7.61 -11.12 7.76
C GLU A 147 6.58 -10.28 7.00
N VAL A 148 6.89 -9.95 5.74
CA VAL A 148 6.01 -9.22 4.84
C VAL A 148 5.82 -9.99 3.54
N TYR A 149 4.57 -10.23 3.18
CA TYR A 149 4.19 -10.94 1.96
C TYR A 149 3.58 -9.96 0.97
N PHE A 150 4.12 -9.90 -0.23
CA PHE A 150 3.62 -9.04 -1.30
C PHE A 150 2.81 -9.89 -2.28
N HIS A 151 1.61 -9.43 -2.60
CA HIS A 151 0.74 -10.08 -3.59
C HIS A 151 0.61 -9.19 -4.82
N GLY A 152 1.20 -9.63 -5.92
CA GLY A 152 1.11 -8.96 -7.21
C GLY A 152 0.22 -9.70 -8.22
N LYS A 153 0.15 -9.15 -9.43
CA LYS A 153 -0.65 -9.69 -10.53
C LYS A 153 0.14 -10.73 -11.33
N SER A 154 -0.54 -11.80 -11.78
CA SER A 154 0.08 -12.89 -12.57
C SER A 154 0.28 -12.54 -14.04
N ILE A 155 -0.38 -11.50 -14.55
CA ILE A 155 -0.29 -11.01 -15.93
C ILE A 155 -0.24 -9.47 -15.92
N PRO A 156 0.19 -8.82 -17.03
CA PRO A 156 -0.01 -7.39 -17.22
C PRO A 156 -1.50 -7.05 -17.01
N TRP A 157 -1.77 -6.16 -16.07
CA TRP A 157 -3.12 -5.92 -15.57
C TRP A 157 -3.31 -4.43 -15.29
N TYR A 158 -4.48 -3.89 -15.64
CA TYR A 158 -4.85 -2.50 -15.37
C TYR A 158 -3.76 -1.45 -15.67
N VAL A 159 -3.00 -1.66 -16.75
CA VAL A 159 -1.88 -0.83 -17.22
C VAL A 159 -0.68 -0.85 -16.25
N SER A 160 -0.84 -0.30 -15.06
CA SER A 160 0.26 -0.03 -14.13
C SER A 160 0.43 -1.06 -13.02
N ASP A 161 -0.45 -2.05 -12.88
CA ASP A 161 -0.37 -2.99 -11.76
C ASP A 161 0.96 -3.77 -11.72
N THR A 162 1.45 -3.96 -10.50
CA THR A 162 2.70 -4.66 -10.24
C THR A 162 2.58 -6.16 -10.51
N THR A 163 3.35 -6.64 -11.47
CA THR A 163 3.63 -8.07 -11.66
C THR A 163 4.93 -8.46 -10.94
N LYS A 164 5.22 -9.77 -10.91
CA LYS A 164 6.51 -10.28 -10.40
C LYS A 164 7.72 -9.69 -11.14
N HIS A 165 7.57 -9.41 -12.43
CA HIS A 165 8.65 -8.81 -13.22
C HIS A 165 8.93 -7.38 -12.79
N ASP A 166 7.88 -6.58 -12.58
CA ASP A 166 8.00 -5.19 -12.12
C ASP A 166 8.62 -5.11 -10.74
N PHE A 167 8.14 -5.94 -9.80
CA PHE A 167 8.66 -6.01 -8.44
C PHE A 167 10.17 -6.26 -8.41
N ASN A 168 10.62 -7.31 -9.11
CA ASN A 168 12.04 -7.65 -9.19
C ASN A 168 12.85 -6.63 -9.99
N TRP A 169 12.25 -6.00 -11.01
CA TRP A 169 12.90 -4.95 -11.78
C TRP A 169 13.15 -3.72 -10.91
N THR A 170 12.14 -3.23 -10.17
CA THR A 170 12.24 -2.08 -9.27
C THR A 170 13.33 -2.28 -8.22
N ILE A 171 13.34 -3.42 -7.50
CA ILE A 171 14.38 -3.69 -6.48
C ILE A 171 15.78 -3.69 -7.09
N ARG A 172 15.97 -4.28 -8.28
CA ARG A 172 17.25 -4.27 -8.98
C ARG A 172 17.67 -2.88 -9.45
N GLN A 173 16.73 -2.08 -9.95
CA GLN A 173 17.01 -0.69 -10.34
C GLN A 173 17.48 0.13 -9.13
N LEU A 174 16.79 0.03 -7.99
CA LEU A 174 17.25 0.70 -6.77
C LEU A 174 18.63 0.20 -6.34
N GLY A 175 18.84 -1.12 -6.27
CA GLY A 175 20.11 -1.70 -5.82
C GLY A 175 21.30 -1.29 -6.70
N SER A 176 21.06 -1.10 -8.00
CA SER A 176 22.06 -0.69 -8.99
C SER A 176 22.16 0.83 -9.18
N ALA A 177 21.39 1.63 -8.43
CA ALA A 177 21.40 3.08 -8.56
C ALA A 177 22.74 3.67 -8.08
N ASN A 178 23.21 4.74 -8.73
CA ASN A 178 24.41 5.48 -8.29
C ASN A 178 24.16 6.33 -7.03
N HIS A 179 22.90 6.52 -6.63
CA HIS A 179 22.55 7.25 -5.41
C HIS A 179 22.65 6.33 -4.18
N MET A 180 23.46 6.73 -3.20
CA MET A 180 23.82 5.92 -2.03
C MET A 180 22.60 5.34 -1.29
N TRP A 181 21.59 6.16 -0.99
CA TRP A 181 20.44 5.69 -0.21
C TRP A 181 19.47 4.82 -1.00
N MET A 182 19.36 5.03 -2.32
CA MET A 182 18.57 4.14 -3.18
C MET A 182 19.23 2.76 -3.30
N SER A 183 20.54 2.74 -3.57
CA SER A 183 21.33 1.50 -3.63
C SER A 183 21.23 0.73 -2.33
N ARG A 184 21.37 1.41 -1.19
CA ARG A 184 21.25 0.79 0.13
C ARG A 184 19.86 0.19 0.38
N CYS A 185 18.78 0.89 0.04
CA CYS A 185 17.43 0.33 0.09
C CYS A 185 17.32 -0.92 -0.79
N GLY A 186 17.68 -0.84 -2.07
CA GLY A 186 17.57 -1.97 -2.99
C GLY A 186 18.37 -3.21 -2.57
N ILE A 187 19.61 -3.02 -2.08
CA ILE A 187 20.46 -4.10 -1.54
C ILE A 187 19.82 -4.74 -0.30
N ASN A 188 19.30 -3.92 0.63
CA ASN A 188 18.64 -4.42 1.83
C ASN A 188 17.38 -5.22 1.47
N TRP A 189 16.58 -4.74 0.52
CA TRP A 189 15.35 -5.39 0.07
C TRP A 189 15.62 -6.72 -0.62
N GLU A 190 16.65 -6.78 -1.47
CA GLU A 190 17.12 -8.06 -2.03
C GLU A 190 17.59 -9.01 -0.92
N GLY A 191 18.26 -8.49 0.11
CA GLY A 191 18.62 -9.23 1.31
C GLY A 191 17.42 -9.77 2.08
N ASN A 192 16.35 -8.99 2.21
CA ASN A 192 15.10 -9.40 2.88
C ASN A 192 14.40 -10.54 2.12
N LEU A 193 14.40 -10.48 0.77
CA LEU A 193 13.91 -11.57 -0.07
C LEU A 193 14.75 -12.85 0.10
N LYS A 194 16.08 -12.74 0.09
CA LYS A 194 16.98 -13.89 0.28
C LYS A 194 16.82 -14.55 1.66
N LYS A 195 16.55 -13.77 2.70
CA LYS A 195 16.29 -14.25 4.06
C LYS A 195 14.90 -14.87 4.22
N GLY A 196 13.98 -14.66 3.27
CA GLY A 196 12.59 -15.11 3.35
C GLY A 196 11.72 -14.29 4.30
N VAL A 197 12.22 -13.16 4.83
CA VAL A 197 11.40 -12.22 5.63
C VAL A 197 10.54 -11.33 4.73
N TRP A 198 10.92 -11.18 3.47
CA TRP A 198 10.04 -10.71 2.41
C TRP A 198 9.73 -11.85 1.44
N VAL A 199 8.47 -11.98 1.06
CA VAL A 199 8.02 -13.01 0.11
C VAL A 199 7.12 -12.38 -0.94
N PHE A 200 7.45 -12.53 -2.22
CA PHE A 200 6.54 -12.17 -3.30
C PHE A 200 5.73 -13.39 -3.74
N ARG A 201 4.41 -13.20 -3.85
CA ARG A 201 3.44 -14.16 -4.36
C ARG A 201 2.64 -13.51 -5.49
N ASP A 202 2.32 -14.30 -6.48
CA ASP A 202 1.26 -14.04 -7.42
C ASP A 202 0.26 -15.19 -7.36
N HIS A 203 -0.99 -14.90 -7.71
CA HIS A 203 -2.06 -15.88 -7.76
C HIS A 203 -3.07 -15.43 -8.79
N MET A 204 -3.55 -16.36 -9.63
CA MET A 204 -4.45 -16.03 -10.74
C MET A 204 -5.71 -15.29 -10.28
N PHE A 205 -6.20 -15.58 -9.07
CA PHE A 205 -7.38 -14.93 -8.50
C PHE A 205 -7.30 -13.40 -8.52
N TRP A 206 -6.12 -12.81 -8.30
CA TRP A 206 -5.95 -11.36 -8.32
C TRP A 206 -6.32 -10.74 -9.68
N THR A 207 -6.16 -11.48 -10.77
CA THR A 207 -6.47 -11.09 -12.15
C THR A 207 -7.71 -11.78 -12.72
N LEU A 208 -8.52 -12.45 -11.88
CA LEU A 208 -9.86 -12.93 -12.24
C LEU A 208 -10.91 -11.82 -12.06
N PRO A 209 -12.10 -11.92 -12.68
CA PRO A 209 -13.16 -10.92 -12.53
C PRO A 209 -13.90 -10.99 -11.19
N HIS A 210 -13.66 -12.02 -10.37
CA HIS A 210 -14.33 -12.21 -9.09
C HIS A 210 -14.02 -11.09 -8.11
N ASP A 211 -15.04 -10.67 -7.38
CA ASP A 211 -14.86 -9.90 -6.15
C ASP A 211 -14.30 -10.80 -5.04
N PHE A 212 -13.79 -10.19 -3.97
CA PHE A 212 -13.07 -10.93 -2.94
C PHE A 212 -14.00 -11.79 -2.07
N SER A 213 -15.31 -11.51 -2.04
CA SER A 213 -16.27 -12.33 -1.29
C SER A 213 -16.43 -13.75 -1.86
N ASN A 214 -16.00 -13.98 -3.10
CA ASN A 214 -15.95 -15.31 -3.72
C ASN A 214 -14.64 -16.07 -3.48
N MET A 215 -13.63 -15.46 -2.84
CA MET A 215 -12.28 -16.04 -2.77
C MET A 215 -12.26 -17.40 -2.04
N SER A 216 -13.04 -17.56 -0.97
CA SER A 216 -13.10 -18.82 -0.22
C SER A 216 -13.67 -20.00 -1.03
N GLU A 217 -14.45 -19.73 -2.08
CA GLU A 217 -15.02 -20.75 -2.96
C GLU A 217 -14.16 -20.97 -4.22
N VAL A 218 -13.63 -19.88 -4.81
CA VAL A 218 -12.91 -19.90 -6.09
C VAL A 218 -11.41 -20.18 -5.92
N ALA A 219 -10.82 -19.70 -4.83
CA ALA A 219 -9.39 -19.83 -4.52
C ALA A 219 -9.19 -20.12 -3.01
N PRO A 220 -9.70 -21.27 -2.53
CA PRO A 220 -9.68 -21.61 -1.10
C PRO A 220 -8.25 -21.70 -0.53
N ASP A 221 -7.27 -22.06 -1.36
CA ASP A 221 -5.86 -22.08 -1.00
C ASP A 221 -5.31 -20.67 -0.74
N LEU A 222 -5.64 -19.70 -1.59
CA LEU A 222 -5.31 -18.30 -1.36
C LEU A 222 -6.02 -17.75 -0.12
N TYR A 223 -7.30 -18.05 0.05
CA TYR A 223 -8.04 -17.59 1.23
C TYR A 223 -7.41 -18.14 2.52
N ALA A 224 -7.11 -19.45 2.57
CA ALA A 224 -6.42 -20.08 3.70
C ALA A 224 -5.01 -19.53 3.93
N GLU A 225 -4.33 -19.07 2.88
CA GLU A 225 -3.03 -18.40 3.00
C GLU A 225 -3.16 -17.01 3.64
N LEU A 226 -4.17 -16.22 3.24
CA LEU A 226 -4.43 -14.90 3.84
C LEU A 226 -4.91 -14.99 5.30
N GLN A 227 -5.53 -16.10 5.70
CA GLN A 227 -5.93 -16.34 7.10
C GLN A 227 -4.75 -16.47 8.07
N LYS A 228 -3.52 -16.64 7.56
CA LYS A 228 -2.30 -16.70 8.38
C LYS A 228 -1.77 -15.33 8.75
N SER A 229 -2.27 -14.27 8.12
CA SER A 229 -1.78 -12.91 8.30
C SER A 229 -2.32 -12.27 9.57
N ASN A 230 -1.51 -11.43 10.21
CA ASN A 230 -1.99 -10.56 11.28
C ASN A 230 -2.65 -9.29 10.75
N LEU A 231 -2.24 -8.84 9.56
CA LEU A 231 -2.80 -7.68 8.87
C LEU A 231 -2.68 -7.85 7.35
N LEU A 232 -3.76 -7.54 6.64
CA LEU A 232 -3.79 -7.40 5.19
C LEU A 232 -3.90 -5.91 4.81
N LEU A 233 -2.97 -5.40 4.02
CA LEU A 233 -3.01 -4.05 3.45
C LEU A 233 -3.41 -4.12 1.98
N PHE A 234 -4.59 -3.63 1.64
CA PHE A 234 -5.09 -3.57 0.27
C PHE A 234 -4.84 -2.20 -0.34
N LYS A 235 -3.99 -2.13 -1.36
CA LYS A 235 -3.63 -0.88 -2.03
C LYS A 235 -4.61 -0.51 -3.14
N GLY A 236 -4.93 0.76 -3.25
CA GLY A 236 -5.54 1.32 -4.46
C GLY A 236 -7.02 1.02 -4.68
N ASP A 237 -7.54 1.57 -5.77
CA ASP A 237 -8.98 1.64 -6.04
C ASP A 237 -9.57 0.30 -6.49
N LEU A 238 -8.87 -0.45 -7.35
CA LEU A 238 -9.36 -1.74 -7.84
C LEU A 238 -9.52 -2.77 -6.71
N ASN A 239 -8.56 -2.82 -5.77
CA ASN A 239 -8.69 -3.69 -4.60
C ASN A 239 -9.89 -3.29 -3.73
N TYR A 240 -10.15 -1.99 -3.53
CA TYR A 240 -11.34 -1.54 -2.79
C TYR A 240 -12.65 -1.91 -3.48
N ARG A 241 -12.71 -1.76 -4.81
CA ARG A 241 -13.86 -2.18 -5.61
C ARG A 241 -14.11 -3.68 -5.47
N LYS A 242 -13.06 -4.51 -5.54
CA LYS A 242 -13.17 -5.96 -5.33
C LYS A 242 -13.49 -6.34 -3.88
N LEU A 243 -13.05 -5.57 -2.89
CA LEU A 243 -13.45 -5.74 -1.48
C LEU A 243 -14.95 -5.50 -1.29
N THR A 244 -15.49 -4.48 -1.97
CA THR A 244 -16.89 -4.04 -1.83
C THR A 244 -17.83 -4.60 -2.90
N GLY A 245 -17.34 -5.48 -3.76
CA GLY A 245 -18.10 -6.07 -4.87
C GLY A 245 -18.54 -5.08 -5.96
N ASP A 246 -17.94 -3.89 -6.00
CA ASP A 246 -18.22 -2.82 -6.98
C ASP A 246 -19.72 -2.48 -7.08
N ARG A 247 -20.42 -2.42 -5.93
CA ARG A 247 -21.87 -2.20 -5.84
C ARG A 247 -22.21 -0.75 -5.49
N LYS A 248 -23.45 -0.38 -5.82
CA LYS A 248 -24.07 0.90 -5.44
C LYS A 248 -24.53 0.88 -3.98
N TRP A 249 -23.58 0.81 -3.06
CA TRP A 249 -23.86 0.90 -1.63
C TRP A 249 -24.28 2.32 -1.24
N GLU A 250 -25.13 2.44 -0.23
CA GLU A 250 -25.31 3.72 0.46
C GLU A 250 -24.03 4.08 1.21
N TYR A 251 -23.68 5.37 1.27
CA TYR A 251 -22.42 5.84 1.84
C TYR A 251 -22.18 5.40 3.29
N ILE A 252 -23.26 5.25 4.06
CA ILE A 252 -23.22 4.92 5.49
C ILE A 252 -23.15 3.42 5.77
N VAL A 253 -23.26 2.55 4.75
CA VAL A 253 -23.19 1.10 4.93
C VAL A 253 -21.86 0.77 5.65
N PRO A 254 -21.86 0.01 6.75
CA PRO A 254 -20.63 -0.34 7.44
C PRO A 254 -19.65 -1.07 6.51
N PHE A 255 -18.35 -0.76 6.62
CA PHE A 255 -17.33 -1.43 5.80
C PHE A 255 -17.34 -2.94 5.99
N HIS A 256 -17.50 -3.41 7.23
CA HIS A 256 -17.70 -4.82 7.56
C HIS A 256 -18.82 -5.48 6.74
N GLN A 257 -19.97 -4.82 6.60
CA GLN A 257 -21.08 -5.33 5.81
C GLN A 257 -20.76 -5.34 4.30
N ALA A 258 -20.08 -4.31 3.80
CA ALA A 258 -19.71 -4.20 2.39
C ALA A 258 -18.68 -5.25 1.95
N LEU A 259 -17.83 -5.73 2.87
CA LEU A 259 -16.91 -6.86 2.65
C LEU A 259 -17.64 -8.21 2.46
N ASN A 260 -18.92 -8.26 2.80
CA ASN A 260 -19.80 -9.42 2.65
C ASN A 260 -19.26 -10.64 3.42
N LYS A 261 -18.62 -11.61 2.75
CA LYS A 261 -18.07 -12.83 3.37
C LYS A 261 -16.55 -12.79 3.49
N PHE A 262 -15.91 -11.70 3.08
CA PHE A 262 -14.46 -11.62 2.98
C PHE A 262 -13.83 -11.08 4.28
N HIS A 263 -13.57 -11.99 5.22
CA HIS A 263 -12.89 -11.67 6.48
C HIS A 263 -11.81 -12.72 6.80
N PRO A 264 -10.78 -12.90 5.94
CA PRO A 264 -9.74 -13.90 6.19
C PRO A 264 -8.88 -13.55 7.41
N ALA A 265 -8.57 -12.27 7.59
CA ALA A 265 -7.76 -11.71 8.67
C ALA A 265 -8.12 -10.22 8.83
N PRO A 266 -7.67 -9.54 9.91
CA PRO A 266 -7.76 -8.09 9.99
C PRO A 266 -7.18 -7.45 8.73
N LEU A 267 -7.90 -6.49 8.16
CA LEU A 267 -7.53 -5.85 6.91
C LEU A 267 -7.70 -4.33 6.98
N CYS A 268 -6.90 -3.63 6.19
CA CYS A 268 -7.02 -2.20 5.98
C CYS A 268 -6.89 -1.91 4.48
N SER A 269 -7.79 -1.10 3.94
CA SER A 269 -7.64 -0.56 2.60
C SER A 269 -7.00 0.82 2.64
N LEU A 270 -5.95 1.01 1.85
CA LEU A 270 -5.29 2.29 1.59
C LEU A 270 -5.65 2.71 0.16
N ARG A 271 -6.74 3.48 0.05
CA ARG A 271 -7.38 3.74 -1.25
C ARG A 271 -7.53 5.23 -1.51
N THR A 272 -6.94 5.68 -2.60
CA THR A 272 -7.33 6.95 -3.24
C THR A 272 -8.58 6.71 -4.10
N LEU A 273 -9.62 7.54 -3.97
CA LEU A 273 -10.91 7.34 -4.61
C LEU A 273 -10.86 7.63 -6.12
N LYS A 274 -11.08 6.62 -6.96
CA LYS A 274 -11.11 6.73 -8.42
C LYS A 274 -12.34 6.05 -9.05
N CYS A 275 -13.36 5.73 -8.26
CA CYS A 275 -14.58 5.06 -8.69
C CYS A 275 -15.77 5.40 -7.78
N ASP A 276 -16.98 5.33 -8.33
CA ASP A 276 -18.29 5.63 -7.74
C ASP A 276 -18.80 4.63 -6.69
N THR A 277 -17.90 4.07 -5.88
CA THR A 277 -18.23 3.25 -4.70
C THR A 277 -17.51 3.80 -3.48
N GLN A 278 -18.22 4.03 -2.38
CA GLN A 278 -17.65 4.39 -1.08
C GLN A 278 -18.62 4.02 0.03
N VAL A 279 -18.11 3.40 1.09
CA VAL A 279 -18.91 2.95 2.26
C VAL A 279 -18.29 3.41 3.58
N GLY A 280 -19.00 3.26 4.68
CA GLY A 280 -18.53 3.56 6.03
C GLY A 280 -18.25 5.05 6.28
N LEU A 281 -18.90 5.94 5.55
CA LEU A 281 -18.88 7.37 5.84
C LEU A 281 -19.79 7.72 7.01
N LYS A 282 -19.56 8.89 7.62
CA LYS A 282 -20.50 9.46 8.59
C LYS A 282 -21.80 9.89 7.88
N PRO A 283 -22.97 9.82 8.54
CA PRO A 283 -24.22 10.32 7.96
C PRO A 283 -24.07 11.78 7.48
N GLY A 284 -24.45 12.04 6.23
CA GLY A 284 -24.39 13.36 5.60
C GLY A 284 -23.03 13.74 5.01
N GLN A 285 -21.95 13.01 5.29
CA GLN A 285 -20.60 13.34 4.82
C GLN A 285 -20.50 13.22 3.29
N GLY A 286 -20.96 12.10 2.73
CA GLY A 286 -20.91 11.86 1.28
C GLY A 286 -21.82 12.82 0.51
N GLU A 287 -23.01 13.08 1.03
CA GLU A 287 -23.98 14.02 0.45
C GLU A 287 -23.46 15.46 0.45
N GLN A 288 -22.81 15.89 1.53
CA GLN A 288 -22.20 17.21 1.62
C GLN A 288 -21.09 17.40 0.59
N ILE A 289 -20.18 16.43 0.45
CA ILE A 289 -19.09 16.51 -0.53
C ILE A 289 -19.66 16.47 -1.95
N GLN A 290 -20.62 15.58 -2.22
CA GLN A 290 -21.28 15.46 -3.53
C GLN A 290 -21.94 16.78 -3.97
N ALA A 291 -22.53 17.53 -3.03
CA ALA A 291 -23.16 18.82 -3.33
C ALA A 291 -22.15 19.90 -3.76
N SER A 292 -20.92 19.87 -3.23
CA SER A 292 -19.85 20.81 -3.59
C SER A 292 -18.97 20.35 -4.76
N GLU A 293 -18.72 19.04 -4.86
CA GLU A 293 -17.75 18.44 -5.77
C GLU A 293 -18.35 17.17 -6.40
N PRO A 294 -19.13 17.29 -7.51
CA PRO A 294 -19.89 16.15 -8.06
C PRO A 294 -19.04 14.92 -8.44
N GLU A 295 -17.77 15.12 -8.76
CA GLU A 295 -16.82 14.08 -9.18
C GLU A 295 -15.86 13.63 -8.06
N TRP A 296 -16.15 13.95 -6.80
CA TRP A 296 -15.25 13.70 -5.67
C TRP A 296 -14.76 12.24 -5.57
N MET A 297 -15.61 11.26 -5.88
CA MET A 297 -15.28 9.82 -5.85
C MET A 297 -14.38 9.35 -7.00
N VAL A 298 -14.31 10.08 -8.10
CA VAL A 298 -13.55 9.68 -9.30
C VAL A 298 -12.35 10.58 -9.58
N SER A 299 -12.27 11.71 -8.90
CA SER A 299 -11.23 12.74 -9.07
C SER A 299 -9.82 12.30 -8.62
N GLY A 300 -9.71 11.24 -7.82
CA GLY A 300 -8.49 10.91 -7.10
C GLY A 300 -8.19 11.87 -5.94
N LYS A 301 -9.01 12.89 -5.66
CA LYS A 301 -8.71 13.93 -4.65
C LYS A 301 -8.78 13.41 -3.21
N TYR A 302 -9.69 12.50 -2.92
CA TYR A 302 -9.91 11.96 -1.58
C TYR A 302 -9.27 10.59 -1.39
N GLY A 303 -9.02 10.24 -0.14
CA GLY A 303 -8.47 8.95 0.26
C GLY A 303 -9.19 8.37 1.47
N VAL A 304 -9.05 7.07 1.68
CA VAL A 304 -9.49 6.38 2.89
C VAL A 304 -8.39 5.43 3.36
N ILE A 305 -8.26 5.37 4.68
CA ILE A 305 -7.55 4.34 5.43
C ILE A 305 -8.62 3.67 6.27
N GLN A 306 -9.20 2.60 5.73
CA GLN A 306 -10.42 1.99 6.26
C GLN A 306 -10.15 0.57 6.72
N PHE A 307 -10.38 0.30 8.01
CA PHE A 307 -9.98 -0.92 8.69
C PHE A 307 -11.19 -1.79 9.06
N ASP A 308 -11.05 -3.10 8.90
CA ASP A 308 -11.95 -4.13 9.41
C ASP A 308 -11.12 -5.20 10.14
N ALA A 309 -11.51 -5.54 11.35
CA ALA A 309 -11.13 -6.79 11.98
C ALA A 309 -12.44 -7.50 12.26
N GLY A 310 -12.69 -8.62 11.57
CA GLY A 310 -13.90 -9.41 11.75
C GLY A 310 -14.24 -9.58 13.24
N LEU A 311 -15.53 -9.49 13.56
CA LEU A 311 -16.06 -9.56 14.92
C LEU A 311 -15.73 -10.89 15.60
#